data_AF-A0A5K0YTZ1-F1
#
_entry.id   AF-A0A5K0YTZ1-F1
#
_cell.length_a   1.000
_cell.length_b   1.000
_cell.length_c   1.000
_cell.angle_alpha   90.00
_cell.angle_beta   90.00
_cell.angle_gamma   90.00
#
_symmetry.space_group_name_H-M   'P 1'
#
loop_
_entity.id
_entity.type
_entity.pdbx_description
1 polymer ?
#
loop_
_entity_poly.entity_id
_entity_poly.type
_entity_poly.pdbx_seq_one_letter_code
_entity_poly.pdbx_strand_id
1 'polypeptide(L)' 'APQIYFVDDTIKNLESELARSAKLKCNRCGKKGAALGCLAKSCRRSFHVPCAVEVPDCRWDC' A
#
# COMPACT_ATOMS: atom_id res chain seq x y z
N ALA A 1 0.73 -5.44 3.16
CA ALA A 1 1.69 -5.01 2.13
C ALA A 1 1.13 -5.34 0.75
N PRO A 2 1.56 -4.65 -0.32
CA PRO A 2 1.18 -4.99 -1.71
C PRO A 2 1.60 -6.43 -2.06
N GLN A 3 0.79 -7.10 -2.87
CA GLN A 3 0.98 -8.51 -3.27
C GLN A 3 1.51 -8.68 -4.71
N ILE A 4 2.01 -7.60 -5.32
CA ILE A 4 2.63 -7.60 -6.66
C ILE A 4 4.06 -8.14 -6.57
N TYR A 5 4.45 -8.98 -7.52
CA TYR A 5 5.82 -9.48 -7.67
C TYR A 5 6.17 -9.67 -9.15
N PHE A 6 7.45 -9.78 -9.45
CA PHE A 6 7.97 -10.04 -10.79
C PHE A 6 8.33 -11.53 -10.93
N VAL A 7 8.02 -12.10 -12.09
CA VAL A 7 8.55 -13.37 -12.57
C VAL A 7 9.16 -13.08 -13.93
N ASP A 8 10.49 -13.14 -14.01
CA ASP A 8 11.26 -12.58 -15.12
C ASP A 8 10.83 -11.11 -15.35
N ASP A 9 10.48 -10.73 -16.57
CA ASP A 9 9.97 -9.40 -16.92
C ASP A 9 8.44 -9.27 -16.82
N THR A 10 7.76 -10.25 -16.23
CA THR A 10 6.29 -10.26 -16.10
C THR A 10 5.84 -9.88 -14.70
N ILE A 11 4.97 -8.86 -14.60
CA ILE A 11 4.32 -8.47 -13.35
C ILE A 11 3.17 -9.43 -13.06
N LYS A 12 3.16 -10.02 -11.86
CA LYS A 12 2.06 -10.86 -11.35
C LYS A 12 1.22 -10.08 -10.32
N ASN A 13 -0.07 -10.42 -10.23
CA ASN A 13 -1.04 -9.84 -9.29
C ASN A 13 -1.32 -8.33 -9.43
N LEU A 14 -0.99 -7.71 -10.56
CA LEU A 14 -1.21 -6.28 -10.77
C LEU A 14 -2.69 -5.90 -10.69
N GLU A 15 -3.55 -6.58 -11.47
CA GLU A 15 -4.97 -6.26 -11.55
C GLU A 15 -5.71 -6.47 -10.23
N SER A 16 -5.41 -7.57 -9.53
CA SER A 16 -6.00 -7.85 -8.22
C SER A 16 -5.56 -6.83 -7.17
N GLU A 17 -4.31 -6.36 -7.23
CA GLU A 17 -3.85 -5.29 -6.34
C GLU A 17 -4.44 -3.92 -6.66
N LEU A 18 -4.64 -3.61 -7.94
CA LEU A 18 -5.36 -2.39 -8.34
C LEU A 18 -6.81 -2.44 -7.81
N ALA A 19 -7.51 -3.56 -7.96
CA ALA A 19 -8.87 -3.73 -7.45
C ALA A 19 -8.96 -3.67 -5.92
N ARG A 20 -7.95 -4.21 -5.20
CA ARG A 20 -7.87 -4.13 -3.73
C ARG A 20 -7.62 -2.70 -3.27
N SER A 21 -6.57 -2.06 -3.78
CA SER A 21 -6.15 -0.71 -3.38
C SER A 21 -7.21 0.35 -3.67
N ALA A 22 -7.99 0.20 -4.75
CA ALA A 22 -9.13 1.07 -5.06
C ALA A 22 -10.19 1.13 -3.94
N LYS A 23 -10.28 0.09 -3.10
CA LYS A 23 -11.22 0.03 -1.97
C LYS A 23 -10.63 0.61 -0.67
N LEU A 24 -9.31 0.74 -0.58
CA LEU A 24 -8.61 1.17 0.63
C LEU A 24 -8.46 2.68 0.71
N LYS A 25 -8.77 3.24 1.88
CA LYS A 25 -8.60 4.67 2.17
C LYS A 25 -7.25 4.93 2.80
N CYS A 26 -6.59 5.99 2.35
CA CYS A 26 -5.37 6.48 2.96
C CYS A 26 -5.66 7.05 4.35
N ASN A 27 -4.95 6.58 5.37
CA ASN A 27 -5.09 7.06 6.74
C ASN A 27 -4.59 8.50 6.93
N ARG A 28 -3.78 9.03 6.00
CA ARG A 28 -3.28 10.41 6.05
C ARG A 28 -4.20 11.40 5.35
N CYS A 29 -4.60 11.11 4.11
CA CYS A 29 -5.36 12.05 3.26
C CYS A 29 -6.83 11.67 3.04
N GLY A 30 -7.27 10.50 3.50
CA GLY A 30 -8.66 10.01 3.41
C GLY A 30 -9.10 9.52 2.02
N LYS A 31 -8.30 9.73 0.97
CA LYS A 31 -8.64 9.33 -0.42
C LYS A 31 -8.38 7.84 -0.66
N LYS A 32 -9.09 7.27 -1.64
CA LYS A 32 -8.94 5.86 -2.07
C LYS A 32 -7.62 5.61 -2.82
N GLY A 33 -7.25 4.34 -3.02
CA GLY A 33 -6.05 3.93 -3.77
C GLY A 33 -4.81 3.68 -2.90
N ALA A 34 -5.00 3.50 -1.59
CA ALA A 34 -3.90 3.35 -0.64
C ALA A 34 -3.37 1.89 -0.60
N ALA A 35 -2.42 1.57 -1.47
CA ALA A 35 -1.91 0.20 -1.61
C ALA A 35 -0.92 -0.22 -0.50
N LEU A 36 -0.17 0.75 0.07
CA LEU A 36 0.83 0.49 1.11
C LEU A 36 0.12 0.23 2.44
N GLY A 37 0.38 -0.92 3.06
CA GLY A 37 -0.20 -1.29 4.35
C GLY A 37 0.88 -1.40 5.42
N CYS A 38 0.52 -1.19 6.68
CA CYS A 38 1.42 -1.38 7.81
C CYS A 38 1.94 -2.83 7.90
N LEU A 39 3.18 -3.01 8.37
CA LEU A 39 3.80 -4.33 8.56
C LEU A 39 3.19 -5.10 9.74
N ALA A 40 2.73 -4.41 10.78
CA ALA A 40 2.09 -5.04 11.93
C ALA A 40 0.77 -5.70 11.50
N LYS A 41 0.65 -7.02 11.67
CA LYS A 41 -0.49 -7.83 11.19
C LYS A 41 -1.86 -7.36 11.69
N SER A 42 -1.92 -6.79 12.88
CA SER A 42 -3.17 -6.25 13.48
C SER A 42 -3.51 -4.84 12.98
N CYS A 43 -2.55 -4.12 12.40
CA CYS A 43 -2.74 -2.74 11.96
C CYS A 43 -3.40 -2.70 10.59
N ARG A 44 -4.60 -2.13 10.53
CA ARG A 44 -5.37 -2.00 9.27
C ARG A 44 -5.12 -0.66 8.56
N ARG A 45 -4.07 0.07 8.94
CA ARG A 45 -3.76 1.36 8.32
C ARG A 45 -3.18 1.15 6.93
N SER A 46 -3.69 1.91 5.98
CA SER A 46 -3.21 1.96 4.60
C SER A 46 -2.83 3.38 4.19
N PHE A 47 -1.84 3.51 3.33
CA PHE A 47 -1.31 4.79 2.88
C PHE A 47 -1.02 4.78 1.37
N HIS A 48 -1.07 5.95 0.75
CA HIS A 48 -0.30 6.16 -0.49
C HIS A 48 1.18 6.21 -0.13
N VAL A 49 2.05 5.83 -1.05
CA VAL A 49 3.51 5.94 -0.87
C VAL A 49 3.92 7.36 -0.45
N PRO A 50 3.60 8.44 -1.20
CA PRO A 50 3.97 9.79 -0.78
C PRO A 50 3.38 10.20 0.57
N CYS A 51 2.14 9.78 0.86
CA CYS A 51 1.53 10.08 2.15
C CYS A 51 2.21 9.39 3.34
N ALA A 52 2.79 8.20 3.14
CA ALA A 52 3.52 7.51 4.21
C ALA A 52 4.84 8.23 4.53
N VAL A 53 5.51 8.79 3.52
CA VAL A 53 6.74 9.59 3.69
C VAL A 53 6.49 10.82 4.57
N GLU A 54 5.31 11.42 4.46
CA GLU A 54 4.92 12.61 5.24
C GLU A 54 4.43 12.29 6.67
N VAL A 55 4.23 11.02 7.03
CA VAL A 55 3.77 10.65 8.37
C VAL A 55 5.00 10.51 9.28
N PRO A 56 5.11 11.32 10.35
CA PRO A 56 6.18 11.17 11.32
C PRO A 56 6.23 9.74 11.87
N ASP A 57 7.45 9.21 12.03
CA ASP A 57 7.73 7.87 12.56
C ASP A 57 7.19 6.69 11.72
N CYS A 58 6.63 6.94 10.52
CA CYS A 58 6.26 5.87 9.61
C CYS A 58 7.50 5.37 8.85
N ARG A 59 8.05 4.22 9.25
CA ARG A 59 9.07 3.51 8.48
C ARG A 59 8.43 2.81 7.29
N TRP A 60 8.82 3.23 6.08
CA TRP A 60 8.28 2.73 4.81
C TRP A 60 9.36 2.07 3.93
N ASP A 61 10.61 2.13 4.36
CA ASP A 61 11.85 1.81 3.63
C ASP A 61 12.55 0.53 4.14
N CYS A 62 11.86 -0.33 4.88
CA CYS A 62 12.42 -1.60 5.36
C CYS A 62 12.67 -2.60 4.22
#